data_AF-A0A970IK38-F1
#
_entry.id   AF-A0A970IK38-F1
#
_cell.length_a   1.000
_cell.length_b   1.000
_cell.length_c   1.000
_cell.angle_alpha   90.00
_cell.angle_beta   90.00
_cell.angle_gamma   90.00
#
_symmetry.space_group_name_H-M   'P 1'
#
loop_
_entity.id
_entity.type
_entity.pdbx_description
1 polymer ?
#
loop_
_entity_poly.entity_id
_entity_poly.type
_entity_poly.pdbx_seq_one_letter_code
_entity_poly.pdbx_strand_id
1 'polypeptide(L)' 'ELRKYINIGVDNGGGHLFLANGDTEQYLNVTGKVGYPFFGELILDCLNRTEKAMTQEHAFKAGELCVRAEMAAVRLA' A
#
# COMPACT_ATOMS: atom_id res chain seq x y z
N GLU A 1 23.35 -13.58 -16.27
CA GLU A 1 22.57 -14.56 -15.48
C GLU A 1 21.22 -13.93 -15.15
N LEU A 2 20.10 -14.60 -15.45
CA LEU A 2 18.75 -14.03 -15.35
C LEU A 2 17.93 -14.97 -14.44
N ARG A 3 17.45 -14.48 -13.29
CA ARG A 3 16.72 -15.30 -12.32
C ARG A 3 15.34 -14.71 -12.08
N LYS A 4 14.31 -15.51 -12.35
CA LYS A 4 12.91 -15.07 -12.49
C LYS A 4 12.14 -14.99 -11.15
N TYR A 5 12.67 -15.60 -10.09
CA TYR A 5 11.90 -15.84 -8.85
C TYR A 5 12.67 -15.55 -7.55
N ILE A 6 13.90 -15.03 -7.62
CA ILE A 6 14.70 -14.77 -6.43
C ILE A 6 15.52 -13.50 -6.61
N ASN A 7 15.46 -12.61 -5.62
CA ASN A 7 16.32 -11.44 -5.55
C ASN A 7 17.54 -11.80 -4.69
N ILE A 8 18.69 -12.01 -5.33
CA ILE A 8 19.95 -12.35 -4.65
C ILE A 8 20.63 -11.14 -3.98
N GLY A 9 20.13 -9.92 -4.24
CA GLY A 9 20.67 -8.68 -3.70
C GLY A 9 20.12 -8.31 -2.32
N VAL A 10 19.13 -9.05 -1.83
CA VAL A 10 18.53 -8.86 -0.50
C VAL A 10 18.32 -10.21 0.18
N ASP A 11 18.17 -10.20 1.50
CA ASP A 11 17.80 -11.41 2.22
C ASP A 11 16.35 -11.81 1.90
N ASN A 12 15.97 -13.05 2.26
CA ASN A 12 14.62 -13.59 1.95
C ASN A 12 13.53 -13.09 2.93
N GLY A 13 13.82 -12.11 3.77
CA GLY A 13 12.90 -11.52 4.73
C GLY A 13 11.88 -10.58 4.09
N GLY A 14 10.94 -10.11 4.92
CA GLY A 14 10.04 -9.01 4.55
C GLY A 14 10.70 -7.64 4.72
N GLY A 15 9.95 -6.56 4.48
CA GLY A 15 10.41 -5.20 4.76
C GLY A 15 11.38 -4.62 3.73
N HIS A 16 11.56 -5.27 2.59
CA HIS A 16 12.26 -4.70 1.44
C HIS A 16 11.28 -3.87 0.60
N LEU A 17 11.46 -2.56 0.56
CA LEU A 17 10.71 -1.64 -0.28
C LEU A 17 11.62 -1.14 -1.41
N PHE A 18 11.17 -1.33 -2.65
CA PHE A 18 11.80 -0.80 -3.84
C PHE A 18 10.90 0.30 -4.40
N LEU A 19 11.37 1.55 -4.33
CA LEU A 19 10.69 2.71 -4.89
C LEU A 19 11.33 3.04 -6.22
N ALA A 20 10.58 2.88 -7.31
CA ALA A 20 10.98 3.35 -8.63
C ALA A 20 9.92 4.34 -9.10
N ASN A 21 10.34 5.58 -9.36
CA ASN A 21 9.55 6.58 -10.05
C ASN A 21 10.39 7.16 -11.20
N GLY A 22 9.79 8.00 -12.04
CA GLY A 22 10.48 8.57 -13.21
C GLY A 22 11.75 9.37 -12.90
N ASP A 23 11.98 9.69 -11.63
CA ASP A 23 13.10 10.51 -11.16
C ASP A 23 14.16 9.71 -10.39
N THR A 24 13.75 8.66 -9.67
CA THR A 24 14.59 7.96 -8.70
C THR A 24 14.30 6.47 -8.64
N GLU A 25 15.35 5.71 -8.36
CA GLU A 25 15.26 4.32 -7.93
C GLU A 25 15.92 4.21 -6.55
N GLN A 26 15.15 3.76 -5.55
CA GLN A 26 15.60 3.67 -4.17
C GLN A 26 15.24 2.31 -3.57
N TYR A 27 16.17 1.79 -2.79
CA TYR A 27 15.96 0.61 -1.97
C TYR A 27 15.93 1.00 -0.49
N LEU A 28 14.89 0.57 0.21
CA LEU A 28 14.64 0.84 1.62
C LEU A 28 14.40 -0.48 2.35
N ASN A 29 15.31 -0.85 3.26
CA ASN A 29 15.01 -1.87 4.26
C ASN A 29 14.29 -1.21 5.44
N VAL A 30 12.99 -1.53 5.58
CA VAL A 30 12.09 -0.97 6.60
C VAL A 30 11.75 -1.94 7.73
N THR A 31 12.43 -3.08 7.79
CA THR A 31 12.26 -4.06 8.87
C THR A 31 12.53 -3.43 10.23
N GLY A 32 11.52 -3.45 11.11
CA GLY A 32 11.59 -2.85 12.45
C GLY A 32 11.63 -1.32 12.47
N LYS A 33 11.49 -0.64 11.32
CA LYS A 33 11.56 0.82 11.23
C LYS A 33 10.21 1.51 11.15
N VAL A 34 9.21 0.84 10.59
CA VAL A 34 7.83 1.32 10.49
C VAL A 34 6.87 0.29 11.07
N GLY A 35 5.95 0.75 11.90
CA GLY A 35 4.84 -0.06 12.41
C GLY A 35 3.63 -0.06 11.49
N TYR A 36 2.50 -0.54 12.00
CA TYR A 36 1.22 -0.58 11.29
C TYR A 36 0.22 0.38 11.96
N PRO A 37 0.35 1.71 11.76
CA PRO A 37 -0.40 2.71 12.53
C PRO A 37 -1.91 2.62 12.31
N PHE A 38 -2.32 2.32 11.07
CA PHE A 38 -3.72 2.31 10.65
C PHE A 38 -4.62 1.45 11.54
N PHE A 39 -4.22 0.21 11.87
CA PHE A 39 -5.10 -0.70 12.62
C PHE A 39 -5.35 -0.23 14.05
N GLY A 40 -4.29 0.25 14.72
CA GLY A 40 -4.43 0.80 16.08
C GLY A 40 -5.30 2.04 16.09
N GLU A 41 -5.11 2.92 15.11
CA GLU A 41 -5.92 4.13 14.96
C GLU A 41 -7.37 3.80 14.60
N LEU A 42 -7.62 2.81 13.75
CA LEU A 42 -8.99 2.38 13.37
C LEU A 42 -9.76 1.81 14.56
N ILE A 43 -9.11 1.05 15.44
CA ILE A 43 -9.73 0.55 16.67
C ILE A 43 -10.10 1.73 17.58
N LEU A 44 -9.18 2.70 17.75
CA LEU A 44 -9.45 3.91 18.53
C LEU A 44 -10.57 4.75 17.92
N ASP A 45 -10.65 4.83 16.59
CA ASP A 45 -11.74 5.50 15.87
C ASP A 45 -13.10 4.85 16.16
N CYS A 46 -13.17 3.52 16.21
CA CYS A 46 -14.38 2.80 16.59
C CYS A 46 -14.82 3.12 18.03
N LEU A 47 -13.86 3.12 18.96
CA LEU A 47 -14.13 3.34 20.40
C LEU A 47 -14.52 4.78 20.69
N ASN A 48 -13.82 5.73 20.07
CA ASN A 48 -13.96 7.16 20.36
C ASN A 48 -14.87 7.91 19.38
N ARG A 49 -15.38 7.23 18.34
CA ARG A 49 -16.19 7.83 17.28
C ARG A 49 -15.44 8.96 16.55
N THR A 50 -14.21 8.69 16.17
CA THR A 50 -13.33 9.62 15.43
C THR A 50 -12.97 9.06 14.06
N GLU A 51 -12.19 9.83 13.28
CA GLU A 51 -11.74 9.46 11.92
C GLU A 51 -10.24 9.74 11.72
N LYS A 52 -9.43 9.47 12.75
CA LYS A 52 -7.99 9.75 12.77
C LYS A 52 -7.22 8.86 11.79
N ALA A 53 -7.58 7.58 11.70
CA ALA A 53 -6.91 6.63 10.82
C ALA A 53 -7.12 6.99 9.34
N MET A 54 -8.34 7.39 9.00
CA MET A 54 -8.76 7.81 7.67
C MET A 54 -10.18 8.38 7.75
N THR A 55 -10.44 9.48 7.04
CA THR A 55 -11.81 10.02 6.91
C THR A 55 -12.69 9.08 6.10
N GLN A 56 -13.96 8.93 6.50
CA GLN A 56 -14.95 8.14 5.77
C GLN A 56 -15.18 8.68 4.35
N GLU A 57 -15.15 10.01 4.16
CA GLU A 57 -15.24 10.64 2.83
C GLU A 57 -14.15 10.11 1.88
N HIS A 58 -12.89 10.06 2.34
CA HIS A 58 -11.78 9.52 1.55
C HIS A 58 -11.99 8.04 1.19
N ALA A 59 -12.43 7.22 2.16
CA ALA A 59 -12.69 5.79 1.92
C ALA A 59 -13.79 5.59 0.86
N PHE A 60 -14.89 6.33 0.95
CA PHE A 60 -15.94 6.31 -0.07
C PHE A 60 -15.46 6.83 -1.41
N LYS A 61 -14.63 7.87 -1.43
CA LYS A 61 -14.11 8.42 -2.69
C LYS A 61 -13.24 7.42 -3.41
N ALA A 62 -12.37 6.70 -2.69
CA ALA A 62 -11.58 5.62 -3.26
C ALA A 62 -12.48 4.52 -3.85
N GLY A 63 -13.51 4.09 -3.10
CA GLY A 63 -14.49 3.11 -3.57
C GLY A 63 -15.25 3.55 -4.82
N GLU A 64 -15.74 4.80 -4.85
CA GLU A 64 -16.41 5.40 -6.01
C GLU A 64 -15.51 5.38 -7.25
N LEU A 65 -14.24 5.79 -7.11
CA LEU A 65 -13.29 5.80 -8.22
C LEU A 65 -13.03 4.39 -8.76
N CYS A 66 -12.86 3.40 -7.88
CA CYS A 66 -12.70 2.00 -8.28
C CYS A 66 -13.89 1.49 -9.10
N VAL A 67 -15.12 1.73 -8.62
CA VAL A 67 -16.34 1.31 -9.32
C VAL A 67 -16.46 2.00 -10.68
N ARG A 68 -16.21 3.32 -10.75
CA ARG A 68 -16.26 4.07 -12.01
C ARG A 68 -15.20 3.60 -13.01
N ALA A 69 -14.00 3.26 -12.53
CA ALA A 69 -12.94 2.73 -13.36
C ALA A 69 -13.33 1.36 -13.96
N GLU A 70 -13.88 0.45 -13.15
CA GLU A 70 -14.34 -0.86 -13.60
C GLU A 70 -15.51 -0.75 -14.60
N MET A 71 -16.47 0.14 -14.35
CA MET A 71 -17.55 0.40 -15.31
C MET A 71 -17.05 0.94 -16.66
N ALA A 72 -15.93 1.65 -16.68
CA ALA A 72 -15.29 2.17 -17.89
C ALA A 72 -14.26 1.20 -18.50
N ALA A 73 -13.99 0.07 -17.84
CA ALA A 73 -12.97 -0.87 -18.29
C ALA A 73 -13.42 -1.60 -19.56
N VAL A 74 -12.46 -1.86 -20.46
CA VAL A 74 -12.65 -2.73 -21.61
C VAL A 74 -12.04 -4.08 -21.30
N ARG A 75 -12.82 -5.16 -21.46
CA ARG A 75 -12.30 -6.52 -21.30
C ARG A 75 -11.35 -6.84 -22.44
N LEU A 76 -10.07 -6.97 -22.11
CA LEU A 76 -9.06 -7.51 -23.02
C LEU A 76 -9.17 -9.04 -23.00
N ALA A 77 -9.16 -9.64 -24.20
CA ALA A 77 -9.29 -11.07 -24.41
C ALA A 77 -8.04 -11.84 -23.95
#